data_AF-A0A6C9QF08-F1
#
_entry.id   AF-A0A6C9QF08-F1
#
_cell.length_a   1.000
_cell.length_b   1.000
_cell.length_c   1.000
_cell.angle_alpha   90.00
_cell.angle_beta   90.00
_cell.angle_gamma   90.00
#
_symmetry.space_group_name_H-M   'P 1'
#
loop_
_entity.id
_entity.type
_entity.pdbx_description
1 polymer ?
#
loop_
_entity_poly.entity_id
_entity_poly.type
_entity_poly.pdbx_seq_one_letter_code
_entity_poly.pdbx_strand_id
1 'polypeptide(L)' 'MSDKFGEGRDPYLYPGLDIMRNRLNIRQQQRLEQA' A
#
# COMPACT_ATOMS: atom_id res chain seq x y z
N MET A 1 19.94 -1.24 -15.39
CA MET A 1 19.54 -0.83 -14.04
C MET A 1 18.10 -1.26 -13.90
N SER A 2 17.80 -2.28 -13.09
CA SER A 2 16.41 -2.68 -12.85
C SER A 2 15.69 -1.50 -12.22
N ASP A 3 14.70 -0.94 -12.91
CA ASP A 3 13.82 0.09 -12.40
C ASP A 3 13.23 -0.39 -11.07
N LYS A 4 13.85 0.08 -9.99
CA LYS A 4 13.56 -0.32 -8.60
C LYS A 4 12.15 0.09 -8.16
N PHE A 5 11.46 0.82 -9.04
CA PHE A 5 10.14 1.40 -8.89
C PHE A 5 9.35 1.09 -10.15
N GLY A 6 8.98 -0.17 -10.36
CA GLY A 6 8.13 -0.57 -11.48
C GLY A 6 6.86 0.29 -11.55
N GLU A 7 6.62 0.86 -12.73
CA GLU A 7 5.33 1.40 -13.19
C GLU A 7 4.58 2.39 -12.28
N GLY A 8 5.29 3.28 -11.58
CA GLY A 8 4.60 4.30 -10.76
C GLY A 8 3.75 3.71 -9.65
N ARG A 9 4.00 2.45 -9.28
CA ARG A 9 3.35 1.79 -8.16
C ARG A 9 3.98 2.29 -6.88
N ASP A 10 3.21 3.01 -6.08
CA ASP A 10 3.68 3.49 -4.80
C ASP A 10 4.12 2.30 -3.92
N PRO A 11 5.39 2.23 -3.50
CA PRO A 11 5.93 1.09 -2.75
C PRO A 11 5.29 0.94 -1.35
N TYR A 12 4.65 2.01 -0.88
CA TYR A 12 3.93 2.04 0.38
C TYR A 12 2.49 1.54 0.26
N LEU A 13 1.97 1.38 -0.95
CA LEU A 13 0.62 0.86 -1.14
C LEU A 13 0.64 -0.66 -1.29
N TYR A 14 -0.50 -1.28 -0.98
CA TYR A 14 -0.73 -2.66 -1.36
C TYR A 14 -0.85 -2.78 -2.89
N PRO A 15 -0.27 -3.82 -3.52
CA PRO A 15 -0.40 -4.00 -4.97
C PRO A 15 -1.87 -4.10 -5.39
N GLY A 16 -2.31 -3.18 -6.25
CA GLY A 16 -3.70 -3.13 -6.75
C GLY A 16 -4.72 -2.56 -5.75
N LEU A 17 -4.26 -1.93 -4.67
CA LEU A 17 -5.10 -1.31 -3.65
C LEU A 17 -4.54 0.08 -3.32
N ASP A 18 -5.41 1.09 -3.25
CA ASP A 18 -5.04 2.45 -2.83
C ASP A 18 -4.98 2.58 -1.30
N ILE A 19 -4.37 1.59 -0.65
CA ILE A 19 -4.33 1.45 0.81
C ILE A 19 -2.88 1.25 1.24
N MET A 20 -2.45 2.05 2.23
CA MET A 20 -1.09 1.98 2.76
C MET A 20 -0.83 0.67 3.50
N ARG A 21 0.35 0.11 3.26
CA ARG A 21 0.89 -1.01 4.04
C ARG A 21 1.04 -0.57 5.49
N ASN A 22 0.42 -1.33 6.37
CA ASN A 22 0.43 -1.10 7.81
C ASN A 22 0.77 -2.40 8.55
N ARG A 23 1.25 -2.26 9.78
CA ARG A 23 1.63 -3.40 10.64
C ARG A 23 0.44 -4.20 11.16
N LEU A 24 -0.77 -3.66 11.01
CA LEU A 24 -2.03 -4.27 11.43
C LEU A 24 -2.64 -5.18 10.34
N ASN A 25 -1.98 -5.30 9.17
CA ASN A 25 -2.48 -6.01 7.99
C ASN A 25 -3.90 -5.58 7.56
N ILE A 26 -4.28 -4.35 7.88
CA ILE A 26 -5.58 -3.80 7.50
C ILE A 26 -5.55 -3.44 6.02
N ARG A 27 -6.51 -3.98 5.25
CA ARG A 27 -6.68 -3.72 3.81
C ARG A 27 -7.98 -2.97 3.51
N GLN A 28 -8.53 -2.30 4.51
CA GLN A 28 -9.73 -1.48 4.38
C GLN A 28 -9.41 -0.10 4.91
N GLN A 29 -9.61 0.94 4.09
CA GLN A 29 -9.26 2.31 4.46
C GLN A 29 -9.98 2.74 5.76
N GLN A 30 -11.29 2.48 5.85
CA GLN A 30 -12.09 2.82 7.02
C GLN A 30 -11.58 2.19 8.33
N ARG A 31 -11.15 0.92 8.27
CA ARG A 31 -10.56 0.27 9.45
C ARG A 31 -9.18 0.80 9.78
N LEU A 32 -8.40 1.23 8.79
CA LEU A 32 -7.07 1.79 9.00
C LEU A 32 -7.16 3.17 9.63
N GLU A 33 -8.19 3.96 9.26
CA GLU A 33 -8.45 5.27 9.86
C GLU A 33 -9.02 5.18 11.29
N GLN A 34 -9.67 4.07 11.63
CA GLN A 34 -10.28 3.84 12.95
C GLN A 34 -9.38 3.11 13.95
N ALA A 35 -8.31 2.46 13.50
CA ALA A 35 -7.41 1.64 14.32
C ALA A 35 -6.23 2.44 14.86
#